data_AF-A0A0G1QCH2-F1
#
_entry.id   AF-A0A0G1QCH2-F1
#
_cell.length_a   1.000
_cell.length_b   1.000
_cell.length_c   1.000
_cell.angle_alpha   90.00
_cell.angle_beta   90.00
_cell.angle_gamma   90.00
#
_symmetry.space_group_name_H-M   'P 1'
#
loop_
_entity.id
_entity.type
_entity.pdbx_description
1 polymer ?
#
loop_
_entity_poly.entity_id
_entity_poly.type
_entity_poly.pdbx_seq_one_letter_code
_entity_poly.pdbx_strand_id
1 'polypeptide(L)'
;MRFLFITILAIGALILGAVFMLPRYQFEKEYTRVEIGETSILAEVARDPATRAQGLSGRDSLVEYSGMLFLFEAPGYPAIWMKEMKFPIDIVWLKNGTVVDLEDNVPVPAAGLADVLLPVYKPDAEADMVLEIPAGFAEKNRIIIGSQARILGKGELFFKSGTSGGGVSSDSSVIGNAPPLPGQEYFIETIREKKRAGGDFKIEQALEKTDAYQKFSITYSSDDFKISGIMNIPRGVQPNEGFPVLILNHGLIGPEIYFSGRGSKREQDFFARHGYITIHPDYRGFASSSPNPSRHHDFYEGYAEDVVNLIDALQKLNSNLIDMNRIGMWGHSMGGGIAARVMVRLPEIRAYVLFAPISADAEDNFYELSKDEVLWLRQMYGPAGADAYRKISPFTYFKDVTAPAQLHHGMDDKDVPMAFSEKMFEELKRLGKVTEFFSYPREGHEFGDVWEIAAERSLQFFDKYVKAAR
;
A
#
# COMPACT_ATOMS: atom_id res chain seq x y z
N MET A 1 -24.14 -28.26 -57.88
CA MET A 1 -24.43 -27.25 -56.84
C MET A 1 -23.87 -27.59 -55.45
N ARG A 2 -23.85 -28.85 -54.99
CA ARG A 2 -23.29 -29.22 -53.66
C ARG A 2 -21.76 -29.05 -53.50
N PHE A 3 -20.99 -29.21 -54.57
CA PHE A 3 -19.52 -29.07 -54.51
C PHE A 3 -19.02 -27.63 -54.45
N LEU A 4 -19.80 -26.65 -54.93
CA LEU A 4 -19.39 -25.23 -54.94
C LEU A 4 -19.61 -24.55 -53.57
N PHE A 5 -20.56 -25.04 -52.77
CA PHE A 5 -20.86 -24.52 -51.43
C PHE A 5 -19.84 -24.94 -50.37
N ILE A 6 -19.25 -26.14 -50.50
CA ILE A 6 -18.30 -26.68 -49.53
C ILE A 6 -16.94 -25.95 -49.63
N THR A 7 -16.54 -25.53 -50.84
CA THR A 7 -15.29 -24.79 -51.06
C THR A 7 -15.35 -23.35 -50.54
N ILE A 8 -16.51 -22.68 -50.64
CA ILE A 8 -16.70 -21.31 -50.13
C ILE A 8 -16.69 -21.30 -48.59
N LEU A 9 -17.29 -22.31 -47.95
CA LEU A 9 -17.25 -22.47 -46.48
C LEU A 9 -15.85 -22.79 -45.95
N ALA A 10 -15.08 -23.62 -46.66
CA ALA A 10 -13.71 -23.95 -46.27
C ALA A 10 -12.75 -22.74 -46.39
N ILE A 11 -12.90 -21.91 -47.43
CA ILE A 11 -12.11 -20.68 -47.61
C ILE A 11 -12.52 -19.63 -46.56
N GLY A 12 -13.81 -19.50 -46.26
CA GLY A 12 -14.29 -18.60 -45.20
C GLY A 12 -13.79 -18.99 -43.80
N ALA A 13 -13.74 -20.28 -43.49
CA ALA A 13 -13.20 -20.79 -42.23
C ALA A 13 -11.66 -20.65 -42.14
N LEU A 14 -10.94 -20.79 -43.25
CA LEU A 14 -9.48 -20.55 -43.32
C LEU A 14 -9.13 -19.06 -43.18
N ILE A 15 -9.95 -18.15 -43.73
CA ILE A 15 -9.76 -16.70 -43.56
C ILE A 15 -10.11 -16.27 -42.13
N LEU A 16 -11.18 -16.79 -41.52
CA LEU A 16 -11.48 -16.53 -40.09
C LEU A 16 -10.41 -17.12 -39.16
N GLY A 17 -9.91 -18.32 -39.45
CA GLY A 17 -8.84 -18.96 -38.69
C GLY A 17 -7.49 -18.24 -38.81
N ALA A 18 -7.20 -17.66 -39.98
CA ALA A 18 -5.99 -16.85 -40.20
C ALA A 18 -6.07 -15.47 -39.52
N VAL A 19 -7.25 -14.85 -39.40
CA VAL A 19 -7.45 -13.60 -38.65
C VAL A 19 -7.27 -13.80 -37.13
N PHE A 20 -7.56 -14.99 -36.61
CA PHE A 20 -7.30 -15.37 -35.21
C PHE A 20 -5.86 -15.87 -34.94
N MET A 21 -5.07 -16.11 -36.00
CA MET A 21 -3.67 -16.55 -35.95
C MET A 21 -2.67 -15.42 -36.28
N LEU A 22 -3.13 -14.17 -36.40
CA LEU A 22 -2.23 -13.03 -36.34
C LEU A 22 -1.73 -12.92 -34.89
N PRO A 23 -0.40 -12.85 -34.65
CA PRO A 23 0.09 -12.56 -33.32
C PRO A 23 -0.56 -11.26 -32.88
N ARG A 24 -1.34 -11.29 -31.79
CA ARG A 24 -1.68 -10.08 -31.06
C ARG A 24 -0.33 -9.47 -30.69
N TYR A 25 0.07 -8.44 -31.42
CA TYR A 25 1.23 -7.64 -31.08
C TYR A 25 0.89 -7.01 -29.73
N GLN A 26 1.27 -7.70 -28.64
CA GLN A 26 1.33 -7.08 -27.34
C GLN A 26 2.48 -6.08 -27.46
N PHE A 27 2.14 -4.81 -27.68
CA PHE A 27 3.10 -3.75 -27.51
C PHE A 27 3.61 -3.88 -26.07
N GLU A 28 4.90 -4.17 -25.90
CA GLU A 28 5.53 -4.05 -24.58
C GLU A 28 5.30 -2.62 -24.11
N LYS A 29 4.70 -2.48 -22.92
CA LYS A 29 4.48 -1.18 -22.32
C LYS A 29 5.83 -0.53 -22.07
N GLU A 30 6.02 0.65 -22.66
CA GLU A 30 7.21 1.47 -22.47
C GLU A 30 7.00 2.34 -21.23
N TYR A 31 8.05 2.50 -20.42
CA TYR A 31 8.02 3.35 -19.24
C TYR A 31 9.24 4.26 -19.20
N THR A 32 9.07 5.45 -18.64
CA THR A 32 10.12 6.44 -18.46
C THR A 32 9.99 7.11 -17.11
N ARG A 33 11.08 7.69 -16.60
CA ARG A 33 11.06 8.45 -15.35
C ARG A 33 10.97 9.94 -15.68
N VAL A 34 9.98 10.61 -15.11
CA VAL A 34 9.76 12.05 -15.23
C VAL A 34 10.09 12.69 -13.89
N GLU A 35 11.15 13.49 -13.84
CA GLU A 35 11.59 14.21 -12.65
C GLU A 35 11.12 15.66 -12.71
N ILE A 36 10.35 16.13 -11.72
CA ILE A 36 9.92 17.53 -11.61
C ILE A 36 10.25 18.03 -10.20
N GLY A 37 11.21 18.95 -10.09
CA GLY A 37 11.76 19.34 -8.79
C GLY A 37 12.45 18.15 -8.10
N GLU A 38 12.06 17.86 -6.86
CA GLU A 38 12.51 16.68 -6.10
C GLU A 38 11.66 15.43 -6.36
N THR A 39 10.59 15.58 -7.14
CA THR A 39 9.60 14.53 -7.38
C THR A 39 9.99 13.66 -8.55
N SER A 40 9.87 12.34 -8.41
CA SER A 40 10.20 11.39 -9.47
C SER A 40 9.01 10.48 -9.76
N ILE A 41 8.51 10.53 -10.99
CA ILE A 41 7.29 9.86 -11.44
C ILE A 41 7.66 8.78 -12.45
N LEU A 42 7.23 7.54 -12.23
CA LEU A 42 7.38 6.46 -13.22
C LEU A 42 6.16 6.47 -14.16
N ALA A 43 6.35 6.98 -15.37
CA ALA A 43 5.28 7.18 -16.33
C ALA A 43 5.28 6.11 -17.43
N GLU A 44 4.13 5.50 -17.69
CA GLU A 44 3.90 4.71 -18.90
C GLU A 44 3.89 5.65 -20.12
N VAL A 45 4.56 5.29 -21.21
CA VAL A 45 4.73 6.15 -22.39
C VAL A 45 3.67 5.84 -23.43
N ALA A 46 2.88 6.85 -23.79
CA ALA A 46 1.91 6.81 -24.88
C ALA A 46 2.39 7.67 -26.06
N ARG A 47 3.06 7.04 -27.03
CA ARG A 47 3.68 7.76 -28.16
C ARG A 47 2.94 7.63 -29.50
N ASP A 48 2.31 6.50 -29.76
CA ASP A 48 1.59 6.25 -31.00
C ASP A 48 0.08 6.56 -30.86
N PRO A 49 -0.68 6.68 -31.97
CA PRO A 49 -2.10 6.99 -31.88
C PRO A 49 -2.93 5.98 -31.08
N ALA A 50 -2.57 4.69 -31.07
CA ALA A 50 -3.34 3.67 -30.36
C ALA A 50 -3.09 3.74 -28.85
N THR A 51 -1.82 3.87 -28.42
CA THR A 51 -1.49 4.03 -26.99
C THR A 51 -2.05 5.33 -26.42
N ARG A 52 -2.04 6.43 -27.20
CA ARG A 52 -2.65 7.71 -26.80
C ARG A 52 -4.18 7.65 -26.75
N ALA A 53 -4.83 6.95 -27.67
CA ALA A 53 -6.28 6.80 -27.65
C ALA A 53 -6.76 5.94 -26.46
N GLN A 54 -5.96 4.95 -26.04
CA GLN A 54 -6.24 4.13 -24.87
C GLN A 54 -6.02 4.90 -23.56
N GLY A 55 -4.92 5.63 -23.44
CA GLY A 55 -4.62 6.41 -22.23
C GLY A 55 -4.77 5.61 -20.92
N LEU A 56 -5.36 6.26 -19.92
CA LEU A 56 -5.79 5.63 -18.66
C LEU A 56 -7.21 5.03 -18.71
N SER A 57 -7.91 5.07 -19.85
CA SER A 57 -9.29 4.57 -19.98
C SER A 57 -9.45 3.12 -19.51
N GLY A 58 -10.50 2.86 -18.74
CA GLY A 58 -10.86 1.53 -18.25
C GLY A 58 -10.04 1.04 -17.04
N ARG A 59 -8.95 1.71 -16.66
CA ARG A 59 -8.15 1.38 -15.47
C ARG A 59 -8.93 1.68 -14.19
N ASP A 60 -8.73 0.87 -13.16
CA ASP A 60 -9.42 1.02 -11.87
C ASP A 60 -8.74 2.05 -10.96
N SER A 61 -7.44 2.27 -11.12
CA SER A 61 -6.65 3.25 -10.36
C SER A 61 -5.37 3.67 -11.08
N LEU A 62 -4.74 4.73 -10.59
CA LEU A 62 -3.37 5.13 -10.92
C LEU A 62 -2.55 5.20 -9.64
N VAL A 63 -1.36 4.60 -9.65
CA VAL A 63 -0.48 4.47 -8.49
C VAL A 63 0.13 5.82 -8.12
N GLU A 64 0.29 6.12 -6.83
CA GLU A 64 1.02 7.30 -6.38
C GLU A 64 2.48 7.27 -6.90
N TYR A 65 3.00 8.41 -7.35
CA TYR A 65 4.30 8.50 -8.07
C TYR A 65 4.37 7.71 -9.39
N SER A 66 3.23 7.31 -9.95
CA SER A 66 3.12 6.85 -11.32
C SER A 66 2.35 7.84 -12.19
N GLY A 67 2.44 7.68 -13.51
CA GLY A 67 1.67 8.50 -14.43
C GLY A 67 1.61 7.89 -15.83
N MET A 68 1.02 8.65 -16.75
CA MET A 68 1.12 8.37 -18.18
C MET A 68 1.66 9.59 -18.90
N LEU A 69 2.77 9.41 -19.63
CA LEU A 69 3.39 10.44 -20.43
C LEU A 69 3.01 10.26 -21.90
N PHE A 70 2.19 11.16 -22.39
CA PHE A 70 1.81 11.27 -23.79
C PHE A 70 2.89 12.09 -24.51
N LEU A 71 3.45 11.54 -25.58
CA LEU A 71 4.44 12.23 -26.42
C LEU A 71 3.84 12.59 -27.76
N PHE A 72 4.06 13.84 -28.19
CA PHE A 72 3.58 14.35 -29.47
C PHE A 72 4.76 14.73 -30.36
N GLU A 73 4.68 14.40 -31.66
CA GLU A 73 5.76 14.66 -32.62
C GLU A 73 6.00 16.15 -32.88
N ALA A 74 4.97 16.97 -32.68
CA ALA A 74 5.02 18.42 -32.84
C ALA A 74 4.26 19.10 -31.69
N PRO A 75 4.75 20.25 -31.19
CA PRO A 75 4.00 21.06 -30.25
C PRO A 75 2.62 21.45 -30.81
N GLY A 76 1.60 21.42 -29.97
CA GLY A 76 0.24 21.80 -30.31
C GLY A 76 -0.62 21.93 -29.07
N TYR A 77 -1.92 21.73 -29.19
CA TYR A 77 -2.86 21.80 -28.06
C TYR A 77 -3.44 20.41 -27.78
N PRO A 78 -2.62 19.46 -27.28
CA PRO A 78 -3.05 18.09 -27.08
C PRO A 78 -4.18 18.06 -26.06
N ALA A 79 -5.33 17.56 -26.52
CA ALA A 79 -6.54 17.50 -25.73
C ALA A 79 -6.65 16.16 -25.02
N ILE A 80 -7.02 16.19 -23.75
CA ILE A 80 -7.31 15.00 -22.96
C ILE A 80 -8.81 14.90 -22.74
N TRP A 81 -9.36 13.72 -22.98
CA TRP A 81 -10.75 13.38 -22.74
C TRP A 81 -10.86 12.33 -21.63
N MET A 82 -11.94 12.36 -20.86
CA MET A 82 -12.08 11.49 -19.68
C MET A 82 -12.87 10.20 -19.98
N LYS A 83 -12.76 9.67 -21.20
CA LYS A 83 -13.54 8.50 -21.62
C LYS A 83 -13.20 7.28 -20.77
N GLU A 84 -14.22 6.61 -20.23
CA GLU A 84 -14.09 5.40 -19.41
C GLU A 84 -13.13 5.54 -18.19
N MET A 85 -12.92 6.77 -17.73
CA MET A 85 -12.14 7.03 -16.51
C MET A 85 -12.94 6.59 -15.28
N LYS A 86 -12.24 6.01 -14.30
CA LYS A 86 -12.84 5.51 -13.04
C LYS A 86 -12.30 6.22 -11.79
N PHE A 87 -11.31 7.09 -11.95
CA PHE A 87 -10.69 7.87 -10.87
C PHE A 87 -10.28 9.27 -11.39
N PRO A 88 -10.20 10.29 -10.51
CA PRO A 88 -9.76 11.62 -10.89
C PRO A 88 -8.24 11.69 -11.10
N ILE A 89 -7.78 12.65 -11.90
CA ILE A 89 -6.36 12.88 -12.23
C ILE A 89 -5.99 14.37 -12.21
N ASP A 90 -4.70 14.70 -12.10
CA ASP A 90 -4.18 15.99 -12.55
C ASP A 90 -3.62 15.81 -13.97
N ILE A 91 -3.75 16.86 -14.79
CA ILE A 91 -3.23 16.88 -16.17
C ILE A 91 -2.18 17.97 -16.28
N VAL A 92 -0.93 17.57 -16.54
CA VAL A 92 0.22 18.48 -16.66
C VAL A 92 0.63 18.57 -18.11
N TRP A 93 0.52 19.75 -18.73
CA TRP A 93 1.01 19.97 -20.09
C TRP A 93 2.43 20.51 -20.06
N LEU A 94 3.30 19.93 -20.89
CA LEU A 94 4.70 20.34 -20.99
C LEU A 94 5.08 20.71 -22.41
N LYS A 95 5.93 21.72 -22.53
CA LYS A 95 6.63 22.10 -23.76
C LYS A 95 8.13 22.09 -23.51
N ASN A 96 8.89 21.28 -24.24
CA ASN A 96 10.34 21.18 -24.06
C ASN A 96 10.75 20.96 -22.59
N GLY A 97 9.98 20.13 -21.87
CA GLY A 97 10.21 19.84 -20.45
C GLY A 97 9.78 20.94 -19.48
N THR A 98 9.23 22.07 -19.92
CA THR A 98 8.65 23.08 -19.02
C THR A 98 7.16 22.86 -18.87
N VAL A 99 6.61 22.86 -17.65
CA VAL A 99 5.16 22.86 -17.42
C VAL A 99 4.59 24.17 -17.95
N VAL A 100 3.74 24.08 -18.96
CA VAL A 100 3.12 25.25 -19.61
C VAL A 100 1.67 25.44 -19.21
N ASP A 101 1.01 24.38 -18.75
CA ASP A 101 -0.34 24.44 -18.22
C ASP A 101 -0.61 23.27 -17.27
N LEU A 102 -1.64 23.40 -16.43
CA LEU A 102 -1.99 22.46 -15.38
C LEU A 102 -3.49 22.50 -15.10
N GLU A 103 -4.15 21.35 -15.12
CA GLU A 103 -5.52 21.18 -14.63
C GLU A 103 -5.51 20.21 -13.45
N ASP A 104 -5.89 20.70 -12.28
CA ASP A 104 -5.86 19.95 -11.03
C ASP A 104 -7.21 19.27 -10.72
N ASN A 105 -7.16 18.08 -10.15
CA ASN A 105 -8.32 17.34 -9.64
C ASN A 105 -9.46 17.16 -10.66
N VAL A 106 -9.10 16.84 -11.91
CA VAL A 106 -10.07 16.57 -12.98
C VAL A 106 -11.01 15.43 -12.57
N PRO A 107 -12.32 15.67 -12.46
CA PRO A 107 -13.25 14.70 -11.91
C PRO A 107 -13.60 13.57 -12.89
N VAL A 108 -14.02 12.44 -12.35
CA VAL A 108 -14.61 11.35 -13.14
C VAL A 108 -15.93 11.83 -13.77
N PRO A 109 -16.15 11.62 -15.09
CA PRO A 109 -17.43 11.97 -15.72
C PRO A 109 -18.61 11.21 -15.10
N ALA A 110 -19.79 11.82 -15.15
CA ALA A 110 -21.02 11.19 -14.70
C ALA A 110 -21.26 9.86 -15.46
N ALA A 111 -21.68 8.82 -14.75
CA ALA A 111 -21.93 7.51 -15.33
C ALA A 111 -23.00 7.58 -16.44
N GLY A 112 -22.76 6.90 -17.56
CA GLY A 112 -23.69 6.82 -18.69
C GLY A 112 -23.72 8.05 -19.60
N LEU A 113 -22.81 9.01 -19.42
CA LEU A 113 -22.65 10.15 -20.33
C LEU A 113 -22.21 9.65 -21.72
N ALA A 114 -22.89 10.12 -22.77
CA ALA A 114 -22.51 9.79 -24.15
C ALA A 114 -21.14 10.38 -24.50
N ASP A 115 -20.33 9.67 -25.28
CA ASP A 115 -18.95 10.07 -25.63
C ASP A 115 -18.83 11.51 -26.15
N VAL A 116 -19.81 11.98 -26.93
CA VAL A 116 -19.85 13.33 -27.51
C VAL A 116 -20.00 14.44 -26.47
N LEU A 117 -20.46 14.11 -25.25
CA LEU A 117 -20.65 15.04 -24.14
C LEU A 117 -19.54 14.95 -23.09
N LEU A 118 -18.55 14.07 -23.28
CA LEU A 118 -17.45 13.93 -22.33
C LEU A 118 -16.64 15.25 -22.24
N PRO A 119 -16.19 15.63 -21.02
CA PRO A 119 -15.32 16.77 -20.87
C PRO A 119 -13.99 16.53 -21.59
N VAL A 120 -13.51 17.59 -22.24
CA VAL A 120 -12.25 17.61 -22.97
C VAL A 120 -11.44 18.80 -22.47
N TYR A 121 -10.27 18.53 -21.92
CA TYR A 121 -9.34 19.50 -21.37
C TYR A 121 -8.24 19.79 -22.39
N LYS A 122 -7.88 21.06 -22.51
CA LYS A 122 -6.87 21.54 -23.47
C LYS A 122 -6.02 22.60 -22.80
N PRO A 123 -4.73 22.67 -23.13
CA PRO A 123 -3.88 23.70 -22.57
C PRO A 123 -4.16 25.06 -23.25
N ASP A 124 -3.90 26.14 -22.54
CA ASP A 124 -3.89 27.52 -23.06
C ASP A 124 -2.61 27.83 -23.85
N ALA A 125 -1.57 27.00 -23.69
CA ALA A 125 -0.29 27.11 -24.37
C ALA A 125 0.04 25.86 -25.18
N GLU A 126 0.89 26.01 -26.19
CA GLU A 126 1.38 24.84 -26.93
C GLU A 126 2.16 23.90 -26.01
N ALA A 127 1.93 22.60 -26.16
CA ALA A 127 2.59 21.51 -25.46
C ALA A 127 3.01 20.41 -26.44
N ASP A 128 4.16 19.79 -26.22
CA ASP A 128 4.63 18.61 -26.94
C ASP A 128 4.49 17.32 -26.10
N MET A 129 4.12 17.45 -24.82
CA MET A 129 3.91 16.34 -23.91
C MET A 129 2.74 16.62 -22.96
N VAL A 130 2.07 15.55 -22.55
CA VAL A 130 1.08 15.58 -21.46
C VAL A 130 1.45 14.52 -20.46
N LEU A 131 1.46 14.87 -19.19
CA LEU A 131 1.69 13.95 -18.08
C LEU A 131 0.42 13.89 -17.23
N GLU A 132 -0.27 12.74 -17.27
CA GLU A 132 -1.39 12.44 -16.39
C GLU A 132 -0.85 11.80 -15.10
N ILE A 133 -1.24 12.32 -13.95
CA ILE A 133 -0.81 11.88 -12.60
C ILE A 133 -2.02 11.80 -11.66
N PRO A 134 -1.91 11.12 -10.49
CA PRO A 134 -3.02 11.03 -9.54
C PRO A 134 -3.52 12.42 -9.13
N ALA A 135 -4.84 12.55 -8.92
CA ALA A 135 -5.44 13.83 -8.51
C ALA A 135 -4.84 14.39 -7.22
N GLY A 136 -4.58 15.70 -7.20
CA GLY A 136 -3.96 16.43 -6.09
C GLY A 136 -2.46 16.18 -5.93
N PHE A 137 -1.85 15.38 -6.80
CA PHE A 137 -0.41 15.11 -6.76
C PHE A 137 0.41 16.35 -7.14
N ALA A 138 -0.07 17.15 -8.10
CA ALA A 138 0.61 18.37 -8.52
C ALA A 138 0.73 19.38 -7.36
N GLU A 139 -0.38 19.63 -6.65
CA GLU A 139 -0.42 20.48 -5.46
C GLU A 139 0.50 19.94 -4.37
N LYS A 140 0.36 18.65 -4.01
CA LYS A 140 1.15 17.99 -2.96
C LYS A 140 2.66 18.13 -3.20
N ASN A 141 3.09 18.02 -4.45
CA ASN A 141 4.50 18.02 -4.84
C ASN A 141 4.97 19.37 -5.41
N ARG A 142 4.15 20.43 -5.29
CA ARG A 142 4.47 21.79 -5.76
C ARG A 142 4.84 21.85 -7.25
N ILE A 143 4.17 21.05 -8.07
CA ILE A 143 4.25 21.14 -9.53
C ILE A 143 3.37 22.31 -9.95
N ILE A 144 3.99 23.34 -10.52
CA ILE A 144 3.32 24.57 -10.94
C ILE A 144 3.71 24.90 -12.38
N ILE A 145 2.95 25.78 -13.03
CA ILE A 145 3.34 26.36 -14.32
C ILE A 145 4.74 26.98 -14.20
N GLY A 146 5.64 26.60 -15.11
CA GLY A 146 7.05 26.97 -15.11
C GLY A 146 7.99 25.93 -14.48
N SER A 147 7.48 24.92 -13.76
CA SER A 147 8.29 23.81 -13.25
C SER A 147 9.04 23.10 -14.37
N GLN A 148 10.28 22.69 -14.09
CA GLN A 148 11.13 22.00 -15.06
C GLN A 148 11.04 20.48 -14.83
N ALA A 149 10.76 19.77 -15.92
CA ALA A 149 10.66 18.33 -16.00
C ALA A 149 11.84 17.75 -16.80
N ARG A 150 12.45 16.70 -16.26
CA ARG A 150 13.47 15.90 -16.95
C ARG A 150 12.94 14.50 -17.21
N ILE A 151 13.02 14.05 -18.46
CA ILE A 151 12.56 12.72 -18.86
C ILE A 151 13.79 11.83 -19.06
N LEU A 152 13.87 10.75 -18.29
CA LEU A 152 14.99 9.83 -18.26
C LEU A 152 14.60 8.51 -18.95
N GLY A 153 15.06 8.34 -20.19
CA GLY A 153 14.86 7.11 -20.97
C GLY A 153 16.16 6.37 -21.26
N LYS A 154 16.06 5.08 -21.61
CA LYS A 154 17.16 4.31 -22.24
C LYS A 154 17.37 4.85 -23.65
N GLY A 155 18.37 5.71 -23.82
CA GLY A 155 18.84 6.17 -25.12
C GLY A 155 18.39 7.59 -25.47
N GLU A 156 19.36 8.50 -25.38
CA GLU A 156 19.38 9.87 -25.91
C GLU A 156 18.43 10.91 -25.27
N LEU A 157 19.08 11.94 -24.73
CA LEU A 157 18.51 13.24 -24.41
C LEU A 157 17.67 13.75 -25.60
N PHE A 158 16.37 13.93 -25.40
CA PHE A 158 15.45 14.51 -26.39
C PHE A 158 15.69 16.01 -26.67
N PHE A 159 16.79 16.59 -26.20
CA PHE A 159 17.16 17.98 -26.45
C PHE A 159 18.34 18.07 -27.42
N LYS A 160 18.07 18.28 -28.72
CA LYS A 160 19.04 18.95 -29.59
C LYS A 160 19.03 20.44 -29.24
N SER A 161 19.98 20.87 -28.42
CA SER A 161 20.25 22.29 -28.24
C SER A 161 20.95 22.85 -29.48
N GLY A 162 20.30 23.84 -30.10
CA GLY A 162 20.95 24.73 -31.05
C GLY A 162 21.80 25.77 -30.31
N THR A 163 23.04 25.92 -30.80
CA THR A 163 23.92 27.11 -30.73
C THR A 163 24.48 27.59 -29.37
N SER A 164 25.76 27.25 -29.19
CA SER A 164 26.93 28.09 -28.83
C SER A 164 26.91 29.03 -27.61
N GLY A 165 27.85 28.76 -26.70
CA GLY A 165 28.77 29.77 -26.15
C GLY A 165 28.68 30.02 -24.64
N GLY A 166 29.74 29.66 -23.91
CA GLY A 166 30.02 30.17 -22.56
C GLY A 166 30.48 29.10 -21.60
N GLY A 167 31.80 28.98 -21.40
CA GLY A 167 32.38 28.13 -20.37
C GLY A 167 32.04 28.63 -18.97
N VAL A 168 31.73 27.70 -18.06
CA VAL A 168 31.66 27.94 -16.62
C VAL A 168 32.42 26.83 -15.91
N SER A 169 33.21 27.27 -14.94
CA SER A 169 34.18 26.55 -14.13
C SER A 169 33.63 25.34 -13.38
N SER A 170 34.48 24.32 -13.26
CA SER A 170 34.29 23.19 -12.35
C SER A 170 34.41 23.66 -10.89
N ASP A 171 33.27 23.95 -10.26
CA ASP A 171 33.16 24.03 -8.81
C ASP A 171 32.43 22.78 -8.31
N SER A 172 33.20 21.82 -7.80
CA SER A 172 32.74 20.50 -7.37
C SER A 172 32.22 20.50 -5.92
N SER A 173 31.55 21.57 -5.49
CA SER A 173 31.11 21.76 -4.10
C SER A 173 29.59 21.76 -3.88
N VAL A 174 28.78 21.44 -4.90
CA VAL A 174 27.33 21.22 -4.75
C VAL A 174 26.91 19.93 -5.46
N ILE A 175 27.36 18.78 -4.95
CA ILE A 175 26.64 17.53 -5.17
C ILE A 175 25.78 17.33 -3.93
N GLY A 176 24.61 17.98 -3.93
CA GLY A 176 23.51 17.52 -3.08
C GLY A 176 23.22 16.07 -3.43
N ASN A 177 22.99 15.25 -2.41
CA ASN A 177 22.65 13.83 -2.53
C ASN A 177 21.72 13.62 -3.74
N ALA A 178 22.05 12.64 -4.59
CA ALA A 178 21.10 12.19 -5.60
C ALA A 178 19.74 11.98 -4.93
N PRO A 179 18.62 12.46 -5.53
CA PRO A 179 17.32 12.31 -4.91
C PRO A 179 17.09 10.84 -4.55
N PRO A 180 16.55 10.54 -3.35
CA PRO A 180 16.29 9.16 -2.97
C PRO A 180 15.44 8.50 -4.06
N LEU A 181 15.75 7.24 -4.36
CA LEU A 181 14.84 6.45 -5.17
C LEU A 181 13.45 6.52 -4.50
N PRO A 182 12.36 6.76 -5.24
CA PRO A 182 11.02 6.62 -4.67
C PRO A 182 10.91 5.25 -3.98
N GLY A 183 10.41 5.29 -2.74
CA GLY A 183 10.28 4.15 -1.84
C GLY A 183 11.49 3.83 -0.95
N GLN A 184 12.56 4.64 -0.94
CA GLN A 184 13.55 4.59 0.16
C GLN A 184 12.91 4.95 1.51
N GLU A 185 11.88 5.79 1.49
CA GLU A 185 11.02 6.09 2.63
C GLU A 185 10.32 4.86 3.22
N TYR A 186 10.23 3.76 2.46
CA TYR A 186 9.69 2.47 2.93
C TYR A 186 10.77 1.49 3.40
N PHE A 187 12.06 1.87 3.36
CA PHE A 187 13.13 1.03 3.89
C PHE A 187 13.05 1.02 5.41
N ILE A 188 13.18 -0.17 6.01
CA ILE A 188 13.06 -0.35 7.46
C ILE A 188 14.09 0.52 8.21
N GLU A 189 15.28 0.70 7.66
CA GLU A 189 16.30 1.61 8.23
C GLU A 189 15.83 3.07 8.25
N THR A 190 15.33 3.58 7.13
CA THR A 190 14.79 4.93 7.02
C THR A 190 13.58 5.14 7.94
N ILE A 191 12.67 4.17 7.99
CA ILE A 191 11.48 4.21 8.85
C ILE A 191 11.86 4.20 10.34
N ARG A 192 12.90 3.46 10.74
CA ARG A 192 13.36 3.43 12.14
C ARG A 192 13.90 4.78 12.61
N GLU A 193 14.41 5.60 11.70
CA GLU A 193 14.87 6.96 12.00
C GLU A 193 13.73 7.98 12.00
N LYS A 194 12.60 7.67 11.37
CA LYS A 194 11.43 8.55 11.33
C LYS A 194 10.89 8.79 12.74
N LYS A 195 10.70 10.07 13.08
CA LYS A 195 10.03 10.46 14.32
C LYS A 195 8.55 10.10 14.25
N ARG A 196 8.07 9.37 15.27
CA ARG A 196 6.65 9.05 15.43
C ARG A 196 5.84 10.33 15.68
N ALA A 197 4.66 10.40 15.10
CA ALA A 197 3.78 11.55 15.14
C ALA A 197 2.33 11.13 15.43
N GLY A 198 2.16 10.25 16.40
CA GLY A 198 0.85 9.85 16.89
C GLY A 198 0.30 10.82 17.92
N GLY A 199 -1.00 11.11 17.93
CA GLY A 199 -1.56 12.07 18.88
C GLY A 199 -3.07 12.03 18.98
N ASP A 200 -3.61 13.01 19.70
CA ASP A 200 -5.05 13.32 19.77
C ASP A 200 -5.96 12.11 20.00
N PHE A 201 -5.49 11.14 20.79
CA PHE A 201 -6.26 9.94 21.08
C PHE A 201 -7.53 10.30 21.84
N LYS A 202 -8.68 9.89 21.30
CA LYS A 202 -10.01 10.15 21.86
C LYS A 202 -10.80 8.86 21.94
N ILE A 203 -11.39 8.65 23.12
CA ILE A 203 -12.48 7.69 23.30
C ILE A 203 -13.76 8.44 22.99
N GLU A 204 -14.42 8.07 21.90
CA GLU A 204 -15.54 8.81 21.33
C GLU A 204 -16.86 8.25 21.90
N GLN A 205 -17.59 7.47 21.10
CA GLN A 205 -18.94 7.02 21.44
C GLN A 205 -18.90 5.65 22.12
N ALA A 206 -19.64 5.49 23.21
CA ALA A 206 -19.96 4.18 23.77
C ALA A 206 -20.91 3.42 22.82
N LEU A 207 -20.49 2.26 22.31
CA LEU A 207 -21.22 1.49 21.29
C LEU A 207 -21.99 0.32 21.88
N GLU A 208 -21.38 -0.43 22.79
CA GLU A 208 -21.95 -1.66 23.36
C GLU A 208 -21.47 -1.85 24.79
N LYS A 209 -22.38 -2.24 25.68
CA LYS A 209 -22.08 -2.57 27.07
C LYS A 209 -22.43 -4.02 27.34
N THR A 210 -21.45 -4.81 27.79
CA THR A 210 -21.66 -6.17 28.28
C THR A 210 -21.34 -6.24 29.77
N ASP A 211 -21.52 -7.40 30.40
CA ASP A 211 -21.05 -7.62 31.77
C ASP A 211 -19.52 -7.65 31.89
N ALA A 212 -18.82 -7.99 30.81
CA ALA A 212 -17.38 -8.19 30.81
C ALA A 212 -16.58 -6.94 30.37
N TYR A 213 -17.10 -6.16 29.42
CA TYR A 213 -16.41 -4.99 28.87
C TYR A 213 -17.39 -3.93 28.34
N GLN A 214 -16.88 -2.73 28.13
CA GLN A 214 -17.55 -1.64 27.43
C GLN A 214 -16.80 -1.35 26.13
N LYS A 215 -17.51 -1.32 25.01
CA LYS A 215 -16.99 -1.03 23.67
C LYS A 215 -17.19 0.44 23.34
N PHE A 216 -16.19 1.04 22.72
CA PHE A 216 -16.18 2.42 22.26
C PHE A 216 -15.66 2.52 20.83
N SER A 217 -16.14 3.51 20.08
CA SER A 217 -15.36 4.03 18.96
C SER A 217 -14.22 4.90 19.49
N ILE A 218 -13.11 4.92 18.76
CA ILE A 218 -11.96 5.76 19.06
C ILE A 218 -11.51 6.51 17.81
N THR A 219 -10.79 7.61 18.03
CA THR A 219 -10.01 8.27 16.98
C THR A 219 -8.64 8.68 17.49
N TYR A 220 -7.66 8.79 16.61
CA TYR A 220 -6.33 9.34 16.90
C TYR A 220 -5.70 9.91 15.63
N SER A 221 -4.69 10.77 15.78
CA SER A 221 -3.88 11.26 14.67
C SER A 221 -2.65 10.38 14.41
N SER A 222 -2.32 10.19 13.14
CA SER A 222 -1.16 9.48 12.62
C SER A 222 -0.59 10.32 11.49
N ASP A 223 0.46 11.09 11.75
CA ASP A 223 0.88 12.20 10.88
C ASP A 223 -0.34 13.11 10.57
N ASP A 224 -0.61 13.41 9.29
CA ASP A 224 -1.75 14.20 8.85
C ASP A 224 -3.05 13.39 8.70
N PHE A 225 -3.03 12.10 9.05
CA PHE A 225 -4.18 11.20 8.91
C PHE A 225 -4.94 11.08 10.23
N LYS A 226 -6.26 11.20 10.17
CA LYS A 226 -7.15 10.79 11.25
C LYS A 226 -7.46 9.31 11.09
N ILE A 227 -7.23 8.52 12.13
CA ILE A 227 -7.51 7.09 12.14
C ILE A 227 -8.66 6.80 13.10
N SER A 228 -9.65 6.02 12.66
CA SER A 228 -10.69 5.49 13.53
C SER A 228 -10.40 4.07 14.00
N GLY A 229 -11.16 3.60 14.98
CA GLY A 229 -11.06 2.23 15.45
C GLY A 229 -12.08 1.89 16.52
N ILE A 230 -11.92 0.69 17.08
CA ILE A 230 -12.71 0.19 18.19
C ILE A 230 -11.80 -0.08 19.40
N MET A 231 -12.26 0.31 20.58
CA MET A 231 -11.62 -0.01 21.86
C MET A 231 -12.61 -0.73 22.77
N ASN A 232 -12.23 -1.89 23.29
CA ASN A 232 -12.95 -2.54 24.39
C ASN A 232 -12.19 -2.31 25.70
N ILE A 233 -12.89 -1.84 26.72
CA ILE A 233 -12.36 -1.63 28.06
C ILE A 233 -12.99 -2.67 28.99
N PRO A 234 -12.20 -3.55 29.65
CA PRO A 234 -12.72 -4.49 30.64
C PRO A 234 -13.47 -3.77 31.77
N ARG A 235 -14.56 -4.37 32.25
CA ARG A 235 -15.37 -3.86 33.38
C ARG A 235 -14.97 -4.42 34.74
N GLY A 236 -13.95 -5.26 34.78
CA GLY A 236 -13.37 -5.79 36.02
C GLY A 236 -12.62 -4.72 36.83
N VAL A 237 -12.03 -5.13 37.96
CA VAL A 237 -11.18 -4.24 38.76
C VAL A 237 -9.96 -3.83 37.94
N GLN A 238 -9.78 -2.53 37.74
CA GLN A 238 -8.59 -1.98 37.09
C GLN A 238 -7.34 -2.30 37.93
N PRO A 239 -6.30 -2.93 37.34
CA PRO A 239 -5.03 -3.11 38.04
C PRO A 239 -4.40 -1.75 38.37
N ASN A 240 -3.60 -1.67 39.44
CA ASN A 240 -2.98 -0.42 39.86
C ASN A 240 -2.15 0.27 38.76
N GLU A 241 -1.44 -0.53 37.96
CA GLU A 241 -0.61 -0.04 36.84
C GLU A 241 -1.40 0.21 35.54
N GLY A 242 -2.72 -0.01 35.55
CA GLY A 242 -3.57 0.00 34.37
C GLY A 242 -3.82 -1.38 33.78
N PHE A 243 -4.69 -1.48 32.78
CA PHE A 243 -4.93 -2.71 32.04
C PHE A 243 -3.82 -2.96 31.01
N PRO A 244 -3.40 -4.22 30.81
CA PRO A 244 -2.60 -4.58 29.66
C PRO A 244 -3.40 -4.38 28.36
N VAL A 245 -2.71 -4.07 27.26
CA VAL A 245 -3.31 -3.76 25.96
C VAL A 245 -2.94 -4.80 24.92
N LEU A 246 -3.90 -5.18 24.07
CA LEU A 246 -3.65 -5.89 22.82
C LEU A 246 -4.13 -5.04 21.65
N ILE A 247 -3.21 -4.77 20.71
CA ILE A 247 -3.55 -4.18 19.41
C ILE A 247 -3.89 -5.32 18.45
N LEU A 248 -5.06 -5.23 17.80
CA LEU A 248 -5.61 -6.30 16.96
C LEU A 248 -5.65 -5.85 15.50
N ASN A 249 -4.63 -6.22 14.74
CA ASN A 249 -4.45 -5.85 13.33
C ASN A 249 -5.26 -6.76 12.40
N HIS A 250 -6.17 -6.18 11.62
CA HIS A 250 -7.07 -6.95 10.75
C HIS A 250 -6.46 -7.27 9.38
N GLY A 251 -6.97 -8.33 8.75
CA GLY A 251 -6.63 -8.73 7.38
C GLY A 251 -7.19 -7.81 6.31
N LEU A 252 -6.93 -8.14 5.04
CA LEU A 252 -7.46 -7.38 3.92
C LEU A 252 -8.98 -7.60 3.80
N ILE A 253 -9.73 -6.50 3.79
CA ILE A 253 -11.19 -6.50 3.59
C ILE A 253 -11.49 -5.40 2.59
N GLY A 254 -12.40 -5.64 1.64
CA GLY A 254 -12.85 -4.61 0.71
C GLY A 254 -13.40 -3.38 1.45
N PRO A 255 -12.92 -2.14 1.18
CA PRO A 255 -13.40 -0.93 1.82
C PRO A 255 -14.91 -0.73 1.72
N GLU A 256 -15.53 -1.21 0.64
CA GLU A 256 -16.97 -1.15 0.36
C GLU A 256 -17.83 -2.01 1.29
N ILE A 257 -17.23 -3.05 1.88
CA ILE A 257 -17.89 -3.90 2.88
C ILE A 257 -17.33 -3.68 4.30
N TYR A 258 -16.30 -2.86 4.46
CA TYR A 258 -15.65 -2.65 5.75
C TYR A 258 -16.49 -1.74 6.66
N PHE A 259 -16.50 -2.05 7.96
CA PHE A 259 -17.01 -1.18 9.03
C PHE A 259 -16.11 -1.32 10.26
N SER A 260 -16.10 -0.32 11.14
CA SER A 260 -15.14 -0.29 12.25
C SER A 260 -15.17 -1.55 13.12
N GLY A 261 -14.00 -2.14 13.37
CA GLY A 261 -13.85 -3.37 14.14
C GLY A 261 -14.09 -4.67 13.35
N ARG A 262 -14.39 -4.61 12.04
CA ARG A 262 -14.58 -5.79 11.20
C ARG A 262 -13.25 -6.53 11.01
N GLY A 263 -13.28 -7.86 10.97
CA GLY A 263 -12.08 -8.69 10.74
C GLY A 263 -11.37 -9.17 12.00
N SER A 264 -11.74 -8.69 13.19
CA SER A 264 -11.27 -9.30 14.46
C SER A 264 -12.26 -9.17 15.61
N LYS A 265 -13.56 -9.08 15.31
CA LYS A 265 -14.60 -8.87 16.34
C LYS A 265 -14.57 -9.96 17.42
N ARG A 266 -14.37 -11.23 17.03
CA ARG A 266 -14.35 -12.35 17.99
C ARG A 266 -13.10 -12.30 18.89
N GLU A 267 -11.95 -11.90 18.36
CA GLU A 267 -10.70 -11.71 19.11
C GLU A 267 -10.81 -10.50 20.06
N GLN A 268 -11.36 -9.39 19.58
CA GLN A 268 -11.68 -8.20 20.39
C GLN A 268 -12.53 -8.57 21.61
N ASP A 269 -13.64 -9.29 21.38
CA ASP A 269 -14.56 -9.69 22.42
C ASP A 269 -13.91 -10.72 23.37
N PHE A 270 -13.15 -11.69 22.83
CA PHE A 270 -12.48 -12.74 23.61
C PHE A 270 -11.41 -12.18 24.55
N PHE A 271 -10.45 -11.40 24.06
CA PHE A 271 -9.38 -10.88 24.91
C PHE A 271 -9.86 -9.82 25.90
N ALA A 272 -10.88 -9.03 25.54
CA ALA A 272 -11.50 -8.08 26.47
C ALA A 272 -12.13 -8.77 27.68
N ARG A 273 -12.79 -9.92 27.46
CA ARG A 273 -13.32 -10.78 28.54
C ARG A 273 -12.23 -11.33 29.46
N HIS A 274 -11.01 -11.45 28.96
CA HIS A 274 -9.84 -11.92 29.70
C HIS A 274 -8.95 -10.80 30.26
N GLY A 275 -9.51 -9.59 30.40
CA GLY A 275 -8.89 -8.49 31.14
C GLY A 275 -7.83 -7.71 30.37
N TYR A 276 -7.86 -7.77 29.03
CA TYR A 276 -7.07 -6.87 28.19
C TYR A 276 -7.94 -5.72 27.67
N ILE A 277 -7.39 -4.52 27.63
CA ILE A 277 -7.91 -3.53 26.69
C ILE A 277 -7.58 -4.01 25.28
N THR A 278 -8.57 -4.12 24.41
CA THR A 278 -8.33 -4.45 22.99
C THR A 278 -8.53 -3.21 22.15
N ILE A 279 -7.56 -2.88 21.30
CA ILE A 279 -7.66 -1.77 20.35
C ILE A 279 -7.53 -2.33 18.93
N HIS A 280 -8.55 -2.06 18.13
CA HIS A 280 -8.60 -2.39 16.71
C HIS A 280 -8.50 -1.08 15.92
N PRO A 281 -7.34 -0.76 15.33
CA PRO A 281 -7.25 0.36 14.38
C PRO A 281 -7.90 -0.04 13.06
N ASP A 282 -8.68 0.86 12.46
CA ASP A 282 -9.28 0.63 11.14
C ASP A 282 -8.26 0.83 10.00
N TYR A 283 -7.13 1.49 10.26
CA TYR A 283 -6.19 2.03 9.27
C TYR A 283 -6.75 3.15 8.40
N ARG A 284 -5.84 3.91 7.77
CA ARG A 284 -6.18 4.85 6.70
C ARG A 284 -6.87 4.14 5.55
N GLY A 285 -7.86 4.79 4.93
CA GLY A 285 -8.62 4.27 3.81
C GLY A 285 -9.80 3.35 4.18
N PHE A 286 -10.11 3.23 5.46
CA PHE A 286 -11.18 2.38 6.00
C PHE A 286 -12.10 3.13 6.95
N ALA A 287 -13.37 2.70 7.00
CA ALA A 287 -14.41 3.27 7.85
C ALA A 287 -14.42 4.80 7.85
N SER A 288 -14.17 5.43 9.00
CA SER A 288 -14.17 6.89 9.15
C SER A 288 -12.77 7.52 9.20
N SER A 289 -11.73 6.72 8.93
CA SER A 289 -10.35 7.20 8.80
C SER A 289 -10.19 8.05 7.54
N SER A 290 -9.15 8.89 7.54
CA SER A 290 -8.68 9.60 6.35
C SER A 290 -8.44 8.64 5.18
N PRO A 291 -8.65 9.07 3.91
CA PRO A 291 -8.35 8.26 2.73
C PRO A 291 -6.90 7.75 2.69
N ASN A 292 -6.68 6.61 2.04
CA ASN A 292 -5.32 6.09 1.78
C ASN A 292 -4.86 6.47 0.36
N PRO A 293 -3.85 7.35 0.20
CA PRO A 293 -3.36 7.75 -1.12
C PRO A 293 -2.52 6.66 -1.83
N SER A 294 -1.96 5.70 -1.09
CA SER A 294 -0.89 4.82 -1.59
C SER A 294 -1.28 3.32 -1.64
N ARG A 295 -2.59 3.01 -1.75
CA ARG A 295 -3.14 1.65 -1.62
C ARG A 295 -2.24 0.57 -2.28
N HIS A 296 -1.71 -0.35 -1.46
CA HIS A 296 -0.90 -1.52 -1.82
C HIS A 296 0.52 -1.27 -2.37
N HIS A 297 0.87 -0.05 -2.78
CA HIS A 297 2.17 0.24 -3.41
C HIS A 297 3.24 0.74 -2.43
N ASP A 298 2.83 1.01 -1.19
CA ASP A 298 3.70 1.32 -0.05
C ASP A 298 4.13 0.06 0.74
N PHE A 299 3.87 -1.14 0.21
CA PHE A 299 4.12 -2.42 0.88
C PHE A 299 3.45 -2.55 2.26
N TYR A 300 2.28 -1.90 2.44
CA TYR A 300 1.53 -1.80 3.70
C TYR A 300 2.19 -0.92 4.77
N GLU A 301 3.16 -0.09 4.40
CA GLU A 301 3.87 0.76 5.37
C GLU A 301 2.95 1.83 6.00
N GLY A 302 2.02 2.41 5.24
CA GLY A 302 1.05 3.37 5.79
C GLY A 302 0.18 2.76 6.90
N TYR A 303 -0.18 1.48 6.78
CA TYR A 303 -0.93 0.77 7.81
C TYR A 303 -0.06 0.46 9.04
N ALA A 304 1.19 0.04 8.84
CA ALA A 304 2.14 -0.13 9.94
C ALA A 304 2.41 1.19 10.68
N GLU A 305 2.48 2.30 9.94
CA GLU A 305 2.63 3.65 10.50
C GLU A 305 1.44 4.05 11.37
N ASP A 306 0.21 3.75 10.94
CA ASP A 306 -0.99 4.00 11.73
C ASP A 306 -0.99 3.23 13.06
N VAL A 307 -0.41 2.03 13.09
CA VAL A 307 -0.26 1.24 14.32
C VAL A 307 0.86 1.78 15.21
N VAL A 308 1.98 2.19 14.63
CA VAL A 308 3.11 2.76 15.38
C VAL A 308 2.72 4.10 16.01
N ASN A 309 1.98 4.93 15.27
CA ASN A 309 1.46 6.18 15.78
C ASN A 309 0.32 5.98 16.79
N LEU A 310 -0.45 4.88 16.74
CA LEU A 310 -1.37 4.53 17.82
C LEU A 310 -0.63 4.37 19.16
N ILE A 311 0.52 3.70 19.17
CA ILE A 311 1.33 3.54 20.40
C ILE A 311 1.77 4.90 20.95
N ASP A 312 2.26 5.80 20.08
CA ASP A 312 2.66 7.15 20.47
C ASP A 312 1.47 7.99 20.97
N ALA A 313 0.30 7.85 20.34
CA ALA A 313 -0.94 8.50 20.76
C ALA A 313 -1.41 8.03 22.15
N LEU A 314 -1.34 6.72 22.42
CA LEU A 314 -1.65 6.15 23.74
C LEU A 314 -0.66 6.60 24.81
N GLN A 315 0.62 6.71 24.47
CA GLN A 315 1.64 7.21 25.38
C GLN A 315 1.37 8.68 25.76
N LYS A 316 0.99 9.51 24.79
CA LYS A 316 0.66 10.93 25.00
C LYS A 316 -0.67 11.13 25.72
N LEU A 317 -1.62 10.21 25.59
CA LEU A 317 -2.85 10.22 26.39
C LEU A 317 -2.55 10.21 27.90
N ASN A 318 -1.45 9.57 28.31
CA ASN A 318 -0.95 9.51 29.68
C ASN A 318 -2.06 9.13 30.70
N SER A 319 -2.87 8.13 30.34
CA SER A 319 -3.98 7.66 31.16
C SER A 319 -3.53 6.55 32.10
N ASN A 320 -3.98 6.60 33.36
CA ASN A 320 -3.79 5.50 34.33
C ASN A 320 -4.60 4.24 33.98
N LEU A 321 -5.48 4.31 32.98
CA LEU A 321 -6.26 3.18 32.50
C LEU A 321 -5.39 2.14 31.78
N ILE A 322 -4.32 2.58 31.13
CA ILE A 322 -3.50 1.77 30.22
C ILE A 322 -2.11 1.58 30.82
N ASP A 323 -1.66 0.33 30.86
CA ASP A 323 -0.27 0.03 31.19
C ASP A 323 0.59 -0.02 29.91
N MET A 324 1.37 1.04 29.68
CA MET A 324 2.25 1.14 28.51
C MET A 324 3.41 0.14 28.51
N ASN A 325 3.71 -0.52 29.62
CA ASN A 325 4.74 -1.57 29.70
C ASN A 325 4.18 -2.97 29.36
N ARG A 326 2.85 -3.09 29.23
CA ARG A 326 2.15 -4.35 28.97
C ARG A 326 1.30 -4.28 27.71
N ILE A 327 1.97 -4.06 26.58
CA ILE A 327 1.36 -4.05 25.25
C ILE A 327 1.77 -5.30 24.47
N GLY A 328 0.79 -6.03 23.94
CA GLY A 328 0.97 -7.10 22.96
C GLY A 328 0.29 -6.77 21.64
N MET A 329 0.60 -7.54 20.61
CA MET A 329 0.03 -7.34 19.28
C MET A 329 -0.42 -8.67 18.68
N TRP A 330 -1.65 -8.66 18.17
CA TRP A 330 -2.21 -9.74 17.39
C TRP A 330 -2.40 -9.28 15.95
N GLY A 331 -2.22 -10.15 14.97
CA GLY A 331 -2.52 -9.84 13.59
C GLY A 331 -2.92 -11.06 12.79
N HIS A 332 -3.83 -10.89 11.83
CA HIS A 332 -4.26 -11.95 10.92
C HIS A 332 -4.06 -11.55 9.46
N SER A 333 -3.56 -12.47 8.62
CA SER A 333 -3.38 -12.22 7.18
C SER A 333 -2.48 -11.00 6.93
N MET A 334 -2.94 -10.02 6.16
CA MET A 334 -2.31 -8.70 6.00
C MET A 334 -1.95 -8.06 7.35
N GLY A 335 -2.83 -8.15 8.36
CA GLY A 335 -2.59 -7.65 9.71
C GLY A 335 -1.43 -8.35 10.42
N GLY A 336 -1.15 -9.61 10.08
CA GLY A 336 0.03 -10.33 10.52
C GLY A 336 1.32 -9.79 9.90
N GLY A 337 1.29 -9.43 8.62
CA GLY A 337 2.39 -8.75 7.94
C GLY A 337 2.64 -7.34 8.49
N ILE A 338 1.57 -6.58 8.76
CA ILE A 338 1.64 -5.28 9.45
C ILE A 338 2.30 -5.44 10.82
N ALA A 339 1.88 -6.43 11.61
CA ALA A 339 2.50 -6.71 12.90
C ALA A 339 3.98 -7.09 12.78
N ALA A 340 4.40 -7.81 11.72
CA ALA A 340 5.80 -8.10 11.45
C ALA A 340 6.62 -6.84 11.12
N ARG A 341 6.04 -5.87 10.39
CA ARG A 341 6.66 -4.55 10.19
C ARG A 341 6.83 -3.78 11.50
N VAL A 342 5.81 -3.80 12.36
CA VAL A 342 5.90 -3.18 13.68
C VAL A 342 6.96 -3.88 14.56
N MET A 343 7.04 -5.20 14.47
CA MET A 343 7.99 -6.03 15.25
C MET A 343 9.44 -5.61 15.07
N VAL A 344 9.83 -5.21 13.87
CA VAL A 344 11.20 -4.76 13.58
C VAL A 344 11.41 -3.27 13.89
N ARG A 345 10.39 -2.55 14.37
CA ARG A 345 10.44 -1.10 14.66
C ARG A 345 10.31 -0.78 16.15
N LEU A 346 9.50 -1.56 16.87
CA LEU A 346 9.08 -1.25 18.25
C LEU A 346 9.57 -2.29 19.25
N PRO A 347 10.74 -2.07 19.92
CA PRO A 347 11.22 -2.98 20.97
C PRO A 347 10.34 -2.98 22.24
N GLU A 348 9.45 -2.01 22.41
CA GLU A 348 8.56 -1.90 23.58
C GLU A 348 7.37 -2.88 23.56
N ILE A 349 7.01 -3.45 22.41
CA ILE A 349 5.92 -4.44 22.33
C ILE A 349 6.40 -5.78 22.92
N ARG A 350 5.64 -6.33 23.85
CA ARG A 350 6.09 -7.43 24.70
C ARG A 350 5.92 -8.81 24.07
N ALA A 351 4.98 -8.97 23.14
CA ALA A 351 4.71 -10.23 22.46
C ALA A 351 3.88 -10.04 21.19
N TYR A 352 4.09 -10.91 20.21
CA TYR A 352 3.35 -10.95 18.95
C TYR A 352 2.65 -12.30 18.76
N VAL A 353 1.39 -12.29 18.34
CA VAL A 353 0.63 -13.48 17.95
C VAL A 353 0.11 -13.27 16.54
N LEU A 354 0.55 -14.10 15.60
CA LEU A 354 0.30 -13.92 14.16
C LEU A 354 -0.48 -15.11 13.60
N PHE A 355 -1.67 -14.84 13.06
CA PHE A 355 -2.53 -15.82 12.42
C PHE A 355 -2.38 -15.70 10.91
N ALA A 356 -2.02 -16.79 10.23
CA ALA A 356 -1.82 -16.85 8.78
C ALA A 356 -1.18 -15.56 8.18
N PRO A 357 -0.08 -15.03 8.73
CA PRO A 357 0.48 -13.77 8.26
C PRO A 357 0.91 -13.87 6.80
N ILE A 358 0.65 -12.81 6.02
CA ILE A 358 1.33 -12.61 4.73
C ILE A 358 2.86 -12.58 4.95
N SER A 359 3.63 -12.73 3.87
CA SER A 359 5.08 -12.90 4.00
C SER A 359 5.75 -11.67 4.62
N ALA A 360 6.67 -11.93 5.55
CA ALA A 360 7.59 -10.91 6.06
C ALA A 360 8.70 -10.56 5.04
N ASP A 361 8.75 -11.26 3.91
CA ASP A 361 9.55 -10.92 2.74
C ASP A 361 8.66 -10.21 1.73
N ALA A 362 8.96 -8.96 1.41
CA ALA A 362 8.09 -8.10 0.64
C ALA A 362 7.85 -8.61 -0.79
N GLU A 363 8.86 -9.22 -1.43
CA GLU A 363 8.73 -9.72 -2.81
C GLU A 363 7.81 -10.95 -2.87
N ASP A 364 7.78 -11.78 -1.81
CA ASP A 364 6.90 -12.96 -1.76
C ASP A 364 5.42 -12.56 -1.89
N ASN A 365 5.04 -11.37 -1.44
CA ASN A 365 3.66 -10.87 -1.49
C ASN A 365 3.21 -10.42 -2.90
N PHE A 366 4.09 -10.46 -3.90
CA PHE A 366 3.74 -10.06 -5.28
C PHE A 366 2.77 -11.04 -5.95
N TYR A 367 2.53 -12.20 -5.35
CA TYR A 367 1.51 -13.17 -5.81
C TYR A 367 0.10 -12.60 -5.80
N GLU A 368 -0.17 -11.58 -4.98
CA GLU A 368 -1.47 -10.89 -4.90
C GLU A 368 -1.63 -9.79 -5.95
N LEU A 369 -0.54 -9.40 -6.62
CA LEU A 369 -0.50 -8.25 -7.53
C LEU A 369 -0.72 -8.65 -8.99
N SER A 370 -1.24 -7.71 -9.78
CA SER A 370 -1.33 -7.88 -11.23
C SER A 370 0.06 -7.91 -11.88
N LYS A 371 0.16 -8.49 -13.08
CA LYS A 371 1.42 -8.50 -13.85
C LYS A 371 1.97 -7.10 -14.10
N ASP A 372 1.09 -6.13 -14.31
CA ASP A 372 1.48 -4.74 -14.57
C ASP A 372 2.05 -4.07 -13.32
N GLU A 373 1.45 -4.32 -12.15
CA GLU A 373 1.99 -3.84 -10.87
C GLU A 373 3.34 -4.48 -10.55
N VAL A 374 3.49 -5.79 -10.77
CA VAL A 374 4.78 -6.47 -10.59
C VAL A 374 5.82 -5.90 -11.54
N LEU A 375 5.47 -5.63 -12.81
CA LEU A 375 6.38 -4.99 -13.76
C LEU A 375 6.79 -3.60 -13.30
N TRP A 376 5.84 -2.80 -12.83
CA TRP A 376 6.08 -1.46 -12.28
C TRP A 376 7.03 -1.52 -11.08
N LEU A 377 6.77 -2.41 -10.11
CA LEU A 377 7.63 -2.63 -8.95
C LEU A 377 9.04 -3.05 -9.36
N ARG A 378 9.17 -3.90 -10.39
CA ARG A 378 10.48 -4.36 -10.88
C ARG A 378 11.26 -3.26 -11.61
N GLN A 379 10.57 -2.33 -12.26
CA GLN A 379 11.20 -1.16 -12.87
C GLN A 379 11.60 -0.11 -11.83
N MET A 380 10.80 0.05 -10.76
CA MET A 380 11.05 1.01 -9.70
C MET A 380 12.15 0.54 -8.72
N TYR A 381 12.05 -0.70 -8.22
CA TYR A 381 12.89 -1.23 -7.15
C TYR A 381 13.97 -2.22 -7.62
N GLY A 382 13.94 -2.61 -8.90
CA GLY A 382 14.89 -3.52 -9.52
C GLY A 382 14.36 -4.93 -9.76
N PRO A 383 15.17 -5.80 -10.40
CA PRO A 383 14.76 -7.18 -10.70
C PRO A 383 14.57 -8.03 -9.44
N ALA A 384 14.11 -9.28 -9.60
CA ALA A 384 13.92 -10.19 -8.47
C ALA A 384 15.18 -10.30 -7.62
N GLY A 385 15.02 -10.25 -6.30
CA GLY A 385 16.15 -10.29 -5.35
C GLY A 385 17.01 -9.03 -5.32
N ALA A 386 16.57 -7.93 -5.94
CA ALA A 386 17.21 -6.63 -5.79
C ALA A 386 17.33 -6.23 -4.31
N ASP A 387 18.37 -5.45 -3.99
CA ASP A 387 18.68 -5.05 -2.62
C ASP A 387 17.57 -4.24 -1.96
N ALA A 388 16.81 -3.48 -2.75
CA ALA A 388 15.67 -2.70 -2.26
C ALA A 388 14.63 -3.59 -1.55
N TYR A 389 14.28 -4.75 -2.12
CA TYR A 389 13.31 -5.65 -1.50
C TYR A 389 13.80 -6.19 -0.15
N ARG A 390 15.10 -6.46 0.00
CA ARG A 390 15.67 -6.84 1.30
C ARG A 390 15.54 -5.72 2.34
N LYS A 391 15.74 -4.47 1.95
CA LYS A 391 15.64 -3.29 2.84
C LYS A 391 14.21 -2.96 3.25
N ILE A 392 13.23 -3.32 2.44
CA ILE A 392 11.78 -3.14 2.73
C ILE A 392 11.24 -4.28 3.61
N SER A 393 11.84 -5.47 3.53
CA SER A 393 11.34 -6.71 4.14
C SER A 393 11.64 -6.80 5.64
N PRO A 394 10.63 -6.92 6.53
CA PRO A 394 10.86 -7.24 7.94
C PRO A 394 11.73 -8.48 8.17
N PHE A 395 11.65 -9.47 7.29
CA PHE A 395 12.43 -10.72 7.36
C PHE A 395 13.94 -10.47 7.55
N THR A 396 14.50 -9.46 6.86
CA THR A 396 15.93 -9.09 6.94
C THR A 396 16.34 -8.59 8.34
N TYR A 397 15.38 -8.08 9.11
CA TYR A 397 15.61 -7.37 10.36
C TYR A 397 15.20 -8.16 11.61
N PHE A 398 14.77 -9.42 11.47
CA PHE A 398 14.42 -10.30 12.60
C PHE A 398 15.56 -10.51 13.60
N LYS A 399 16.82 -10.31 13.19
CA LYS A 399 17.98 -10.34 14.10
C LYS A 399 17.85 -9.31 15.24
N ASP A 400 17.18 -8.19 14.99
CA ASP A 400 17.03 -7.08 15.95
C ASP A 400 15.82 -7.29 16.88
N VAL A 401 14.94 -8.22 16.56
CA VAL A 401 13.71 -8.50 17.31
C VAL A 401 14.04 -9.18 18.64
N THR A 402 13.45 -8.70 19.73
CA THR A 402 13.61 -9.28 21.07
C THR A 402 12.33 -9.90 21.62
N ALA A 403 11.18 -9.42 21.15
CA ALA A 403 9.87 -9.90 21.60
C ALA A 403 9.60 -11.35 21.15
N PRO A 404 9.00 -12.18 22.01
CA PRO A 404 8.47 -13.49 21.63
C PRO A 404 7.39 -13.42 20.55
N ALA A 405 7.34 -14.44 19.67
CA ALA A 405 6.31 -14.57 18.63
C ALA A 405 5.63 -15.94 18.63
N GLN A 406 4.31 -15.98 18.56
CA GLN A 406 3.52 -17.19 18.34
C GLN A 406 2.83 -17.11 16.98
N LEU A 407 2.94 -18.17 16.17
CA LEU A 407 2.32 -18.26 14.85
C LEU A 407 1.24 -19.35 14.82
N HIS A 408 0.14 -19.08 14.12
CA HIS A 408 -0.97 -20.02 13.89
C HIS A 408 -1.27 -20.08 12.38
N HIS A 409 -1.39 -21.26 11.79
CA HIS A 409 -1.70 -21.38 10.35
C HIS A 409 -2.55 -22.61 10.03
N GLY A 410 -3.62 -22.44 9.23
CA GLY A 410 -4.48 -23.53 8.78
C GLY A 410 -3.87 -24.29 7.60
N MET A 411 -3.76 -25.62 7.65
CA MET A 411 -3.10 -26.38 6.58
C MET A 411 -3.87 -26.38 5.25
N ASP A 412 -5.17 -26.04 5.28
CA ASP A 412 -6.03 -25.94 4.11
C ASP A 412 -6.24 -24.49 3.66
N ASP A 413 -5.51 -23.52 4.23
CA ASP A 413 -5.49 -22.13 3.81
C ASP A 413 -5.21 -22.03 2.30
N LYS A 414 -6.09 -21.31 1.60
CA LYS A 414 -6.03 -21.07 0.15
C LYS A 414 -5.71 -19.62 -0.20
N ASP A 415 -5.74 -18.74 0.81
CA ASP A 415 -5.55 -17.32 0.63
C ASP A 415 -4.08 -16.97 0.87
N VAL A 416 -3.49 -17.49 1.95
CA VAL A 416 -2.09 -17.26 2.30
C VAL A 416 -1.31 -18.58 2.32
N PRO A 417 -0.20 -18.68 1.57
CA PRO A 417 0.66 -19.86 1.62
C PRO A 417 1.24 -20.14 3.01
N MET A 418 1.05 -21.37 3.51
CA MET A 418 1.63 -21.84 4.77
C MET A 418 3.16 -21.66 4.86
N ALA A 419 3.85 -21.74 3.71
CA ALA A 419 5.29 -21.52 3.59
C ALA A 419 5.74 -20.16 4.15
N PHE A 420 4.88 -19.14 4.18
CA PHE A 420 5.22 -17.84 4.75
C PHE A 420 5.38 -17.90 6.26
N SER A 421 4.47 -18.59 6.95
CA SER A 421 4.55 -18.80 8.41
C SER A 421 5.71 -19.74 8.76
N GLU A 422 5.94 -20.78 7.96
CA GLU A 422 7.08 -21.69 8.13
C GLU A 422 8.41 -20.94 8.00
N LYS A 423 8.60 -20.17 6.92
CA LYS A 423 9.80 -19.35 6.67
C LYS A 423 10.06 -18.36 7.81
N MET A 424 9.02 -17.67 8.31
CA MET A 424 9.14 -16.77 9.44
C MET A 424 9.53 -17.49 10.74
N PHE A 425 8.87 -18.61 11.06
CA PHE A 425 9.17 -19.41 12.24
C PHE A 425 10.60 -19.95 12.21
N GLU A 426 11.02 -20.51 11.08
CA GLU A 426 12.37 -21.07 10.92
C GLU A 426 13.45 -20.01 11.11
N GLU A 427 13.26 -18.80 10.58
CA GLU A 427 14.24 -17.72 10.73
C GLU A 427 14.31 -17.19 12.15
N LEU A 428 13.15 -16.94 12.80
CA LEU A 428 13.12 -16.54 14.20
C LEU A 428 13.77 -17.59 15.11
N LYS A 429 13.49 -18.88 14.87
CA LYS A 429 14.10 -19.99 15.59
C LYS A 429 15.61 -20.07 15.34
N ARG A 430 16.06 -19.92 14.09
CA ARG A 430 17.48 -19.90 13.71
C ARG A 430 18.24 -18.78 14.42
N LEU A 431 17.60 -17.63 14.59
CA LEU A 431 18.13 -16.46 15.30
C LEU A 431 18.02 -16.57 16.84
N GLY A 432 17.56 -17.71 17.37
CA GLY A 432 17.44 -17.95 18.81
C GLY A 432 16.33 -17.15 19.49
N LYS A 433 15.34 -16.67 18.74
CA LYS A 433 14.19 -15.93 19.28
C LYS A 433 13.20 -16.89 19.93
N VAL A 434 12.50 -16.43 20.96
CA VAL A 434 11.43 -17.21 21.58
C VAL A 434 10.26 -17.26 20.60
N THR A 435 10.04 -18.42 19.98
CA THR A 435 8.97 -18.58 19.00
C THR A 435 8.22 -19.90 19.13
N GLU A 436 6.92 -19.86 18.92
CA GLU A 436 6.01 -20.99 18.87
C GLU A 436 5.28 -21.01 17.52
N PHE A 437 5.04 -22.19 16.95
CA PHE A 437 4.28 -22.33 15.71
C PHE A 437 3.30 -23.49 15.81
N PHE A 438 2.04 -23.22 15.50
CA PHE A 438 0.96 -24.20 15.47
C PHE A 438 0.33 -24.26 14.09
N SER A 439 0.32 -25.45 13.50
CA SER A 439 -0.43 -25.74 12.28
C SER A 439 -1.68 -26.55 12.59
N TYR A 440 -2.74 -26.33 11.81
CA TYR A 440 -4.06 -26.90 12.06
C TYR A 440 -4.56 -27.69 10.84
N PRO A 441 -4.61 -29.04 10.90
CA PRO A 441 -5.13 -29.85 9.82
C PRO A 441 -6.60 -29.54 9.52
N ARG A 442 -6.96 -29.46 8.24
CA ARG A 442 -8.33 -29.15 7.74
C ARG A 442 -8.87 -27.77 8.08
N GLU A 443 -8.02 -26.88 8.58
CA GLU A 443 -8.41 -25.51 8.90
C GLU A 443 -8.02 -24.57 7.76
N GLY A 444 -8.92 -23.64 7.43
CA GLY A 444 -8.72 -22.64 6.39
C GLY A 444 -8.21 -21.30 6.93
N HIS A 445 -8.19 -20.29 6.06
CA HIS A 445 -7.63 -18.96 6.37
C HIS A 445 -8.30 -18.28 7.57
N GLU A 446 -9.63 -18.40 7.67
CA GLU A 446 -10.44 -17.69 8.67
C GLU A 446 -10.56 -18.42 10.01
N PHE A 447 -9.99 -19.61 10.18
CA PHE A 447 -10.11 -20.43 11.40
C PHE A 447 -11.57 -20.62 11.87
N GLY A 448 -12.20 -21.73 11.47
CA GLY A 448 -13.51 -22.15 11.94
C GLY A 448 -13.42 -22.96 13.24
N ASP A 449 -13.40 -24.28 13.11
CA ASP A 449 -13.60 -25.21 14.23
C ASP A 449 -12.48 -25.15 15.29
N VAL A 450 -11.25 -24.80 14.90
CA VAL A 450 -10.11 -24.78 15.83
C VAL A 450 -9.83 -23.40 16.43
N TRP A 451 -10.66 -22.39 16.12
CA TRP A 451 -10.41 -21.02 16.55
C TRP A 451 -10.32 -20.90 18.07
N GLU A 452 -11.22 -21.52 18.83
CA GLU A 452 -11.21 -21.44 20.30
C GLU A 452 -9.89 -21.98 20.88
N ILE A 453 -9.38 -23.09 20.34
CA ILE A 453 -8.09 -23.67 20.75
C ILE A 453 -6.94 -22.72 20.43
N ALA A 454 -6.96 -22.09 19.24
CA ALA A 454 -5.95 -21.12 18.85
C ALA A 454 -5.99 -19.89 19.77
N ALA A 455 -7.18 -19.34 20.03
CA ALA A 455 -7.40 -18.19 20.90
C ALA A 455 -6.96 -18.45 22.35
N GLU A 456 -7.21 -19.65 22.89
CA GLU A 456 -6.74 -20.05 24.22
C GLU A 456 -5.20 -20.12 24.30
N ARG A 457 -4.55 -20.67 23.27
CA ARG A 457 -3.07 -20.67 23.17
C ARG A 457 -2.50 -19.26 23.12
N SER A 458 -3.15 -18.38 22.35
CA SER A 458 -2.79 -16.96 22.26
C SER A 458 -2.98 -16.25 23.59
N LEU A 459 -4.06 -16.53 24.31
CA LEU A 459 -4.28 -15.98 25.64
C LEU A 459 -3.18 -16.42 26.61
N GLN A 460 -2.83 -17.70 26.64
CA GLN A 460 -1.75 -18.19 27.50
C GLN A 460 -0.40 -17.54 27.17
N PHE A 461 -0.13 -17.34 25.89
CA PHE A 461 1.07 -16.66 25.41
C PHE A 461 1.10 -15.19 25.85
N PHE A 462 0.03 -14.44 25.61
CA PHE A 462 -0.07 -13.06 26.06
C PHE A 462 -0.06 -12.94 27.60
N ASP A 463 -0.70 -13.85 28.32
CA ASP A 463 -0.68 -13.83 29.78
C ASP A 463 0.74 -13.99 30.32
N LYS A 464 1.53 -14.87 29.70
CA LYS A 464 2.92 -15.12 30.06
C LYS A 464 3.86 -13.95 29.73
N TYR A 465 3.72 -13.36 28.55
CA TYR A 465 4.71 -12.39 28.04
C TYR A 465 4.28 -10.93 28.15
N VAL A 466 2.97 -10.65 28.20
CA VAL A 466 2.39 -9.30 28.30
C VAL A 466 1.84 -9.07 29.71
N LYS A 467 0.86 -9.85 30.16
CA LYS A 467 0.18 -9.57 31.44
C LYS A 467 1.09 -9.78 32.66
N ALA A 468 1.95 -10.80 32.61
CA ALA A 468 2.92 -11.10 33.67
C ALA A 468 4.25 -10.31 33.54
N ALA A 469 4.40 -9.46 32.52
CA ALA A 469 5.53 -8.54 32.46
C ALA A 469 5.50 -7.61 33.69
N ARG A 470 6.65 -7.48 34.34
CA ARG A 470 6.87 -6.59 35.48
C ARG A 470 7.70 -5.40 35.06
#